data_AF-A0A6B3CP69-F1
#
_entry.id   AF-A0A6B3CP69-F1
#
_cell.length_a   1.000
_cell.length_b   1.000
_cell.length_c   1.000
_cell.angle_alpha   90.00
_cell.angle_beta   90.00
_cell.angle_gamma   90.00
#
_symmetry.space_group_name_H-M   'P 1'
#
loop_
_entity.id
_entity.type
_entity.pdbx_description
1 polymer ?
#
loop_
_entity_poly.entity_id
_entity_poly.type
_entity_poly.pdbx_seq_one_letter_code
_entity_poly.pdbx_strand_id
1 'polypeptide(L)'
;HRLAVETGLQIVRPDLPLELIARRGPIGRTVLSFPSTVVHTLPLALAGTEVRVAVCDIDPAWLTASASPRAGGFLNGVTHSARDVHRLSAVAGA
;
A
#
# COMPACT_ATOMS: atom_id res chain seq x y z
N HIS A 1 -1.31 4.37 20.18
CA HIS A 1 -0.07 4.75 20.89
C HIS A 1 0.99 3.66 20.77
N ARG A 2 0.73 2.42 21.19
CA ARG A 2 1.69 1.28 21.14
C ARG A 2 2.43 1.10 19.80
N LEU A 3 1.71 1.02 18.67
CA LEU A 3 2.31 0.84 17.33
C LEU A 3 3.33 1.92 16.97
N ALA A 4 3.05 3.19 17.29
CA ALA A 4 3.97 4.29 16.99
C ALA A 4 5.27 4.18 17.79
N VAL A 5 5.17 3.77 19.06
CA VAL A 5 6.32 3.59 19.96
C VAL A 5 7.19 2.41 19.51
N GLU A 6 6.57 1.27 19.22
CA GLU A 6 7.30 0.04 18.86
C GLU A 6 7.97 0.14 17.49
N THR A 7 7.43 0.92 16.56
CA THR A 7 7.94 1.03 15.19
C THR A 7 8.74 2.31 14.94
N GLY A 8 8.65 3.31 15.82
CA GLY A 8 9.16 4.65 15.57
C GLY A 8 8.44 5.40 14.45
N LEU A 9 7.33 4.87 13.92
CA LEU A 9 6.57 5.47 12.83
C LEU A 9 5.53 6.46 13.33
N GLN A 10 5.37 7.57 12.60
CA GLN A 10 4.25 8.47 12.79
C GLN A 10 2.96 7.84 12.24
N ILE A 11 1.94 7.71 13.09
CA ILE A 11 0.61 7.27 12.64
C ILE A 11 -0.18 8.50 12.19
N VAL A 12 -0.48 8.58 10.90
CA VAL A 12 -1.34 9.63 10.33
C VAL A 12 -2.78 9.12 10.26
N ARG A 13 -3.73 9.93 10.73
CA ARG A 13 -5.16 9.67 10.63
C ARG A 13 -5.82 10.80 9.83
N PRO A 14 -5.90 10.66 8.51
CA PRO A 14 -6.40 11.73 7.66
C PRO A 14 -7.93 11.87 7.74
N ASP A 15 -8.42 13.11 7.69
CA ASP A 15 -9.86 13.41 7.59
C ASP A 15 -10.41 13.30 6.16
N LEU A 16 -9.52 13.11 5.18
CA LEU A 16 -9.84 12.93 3.76
C LEU A 16 -9.28 11.61 3.25
N PRO A 17 -9.78 11.10 2.11
CA PRO A 17 -9.17 9.96 1.42
C PRO A 17 -7.66 10.14 1.22
N LEU A 18 -6.94 9.02 1.31
CA LEU A 18 -5.47 9.00 1.25
C LEU A 18 -4.95 9.67 -0.04
N GLU A 19 -5.66 9.51 -1.15
CA GLU A 19 -5.37 10.12 -2.45
C GLU A 19 -5.32 11.65 -2.38
N LEU A 20 -6.30 12.26 -1.71
CA LEU A 20 -6.39 13.72 -1.60
C LEU A 20 -5.31 14.26 -0.66
N ILE A 21 -5.05 13.57 0.44
CA ILE A 21 -3.99 13.97 1.37
C ILE A 21 -2.62 13.82 0.72
N ALA A 22 -2.35 12.69 0.08
CA ALA A 22 -1.09 12.43 -0.61
C ALA A 22 -0.81 13.47 -1.70
N ARG A 23 -1.85 13.88 -2.45
CA ARG A 23 -1.72 14.90 -3.50
C ARG A 23 -1.49 16.32 -2.95
N ARG A 24 -2.09 16.66 -1.81
CA ARG A 24 -1.89 17.96 -1.14
C ARG A 24 -0.54 18.06 -0.43
N GLY A 25 0.02 16.91 -0.04
CA GLY A 25 1.27 16.82 0.69
C GLY A 25 1.16 17.29 2.15
N PRO A 26 2.28 17.23 2.91
CA PRO A 26 3.55 16.61 2.54
C PRO A 26 3.46 15.07 2.53
N ILE A 27 4.07 14.44 1.53
CA ILE A 27 4.24 12.98 1.47
C ILE A 27 5.68 12.66 1.10
N GLY A 28 6.16 11.48 1.53
CA GLY A 28 7.47 10.98 1.13
C GLY A 28 7.58 10.75 -0.38
N ARG A 29 8.82 10.75 -0.90
CA ARG A 29 9.09 10.46 -2.33
C ARG A 29 8.69 9.05 -2.76
N THR A 30 8.51 8.14 -1.81
CA THR A 30 8.05 6.76 -2.05
C THR A 30 6.94 6.41 -1.08
N VAL A 31 5.84 5.90 -1.60
CA VAL A 31 4.74 5.28 -0.84
C VAL A 31 4.85 3.78 -1.00
N LEU A 32 5.05 3.09 0.13
CA LEU A 32 5.01 1.64 0.21
C LEU A 32 3.62 1.22 0.66
N SER A 33 3.06 0.21 -0.01
CA SER A 33 1.77 -0.37 0.35
C SER A 33 1.86 -1.89 0.31
N PHE A 34 1.36 -2.56 1.34
CA PHE A 34 0.99 -3.97 1.23
C PHE A 34 -0.26 -4.11 0.35
N PRO A 35 -0.70 -5.32 -0.03
CA PRO A 35 -1.85 -5.48 -0.92
C PRO A 35 -3.07 -4.74 -0.37
N SER A 36 -3.49 -3.70 -1.09
CA SER A 36 -4.57 -2.79 -0.71
C SER A 36 -5.23 -2.26 -1.97
N THR A 37 -6.55 -2.08 -1.98
CA THR A 37 -7.25 -1.54 -3.15
C THR A 37 -6.78 -0.14 -3.52
N VAL A 38 -6.27 0.64 -2.54
CA VAL A 38 -5.75 2.00 -2.75
C VAL A 38 -4.62 2.08 -3.78
N VAL A 39 -3.87 0.98 -4.02
CA VAL A 39 -2.81 0.97 -5.03
C VAL A 39 -3.34 1.05 -6.47
N HIS A 40 -4.67 0.94 -6.67
CA HIS A 40 -5.31 1.15 -7.97
C HIS A 40 -5.69 2.62 -8.22
N THR A 41 -5.85 3.41 -7.17
CA THR A 41 -6.34 4.80 -7.23
C THR A 41 -5.24 5.81 -6.93
N LEU A 42 -4.36 5.50 -5.98
CA LEU A 42 -3.29 6.39 -5.54
C LEU A 42 -2.30 6.76 -6.66
N PRO A 43 -1.87 5.85 -7.55
CA PRO A 43 -1.00 6.23 -8.67
C PRO A 43 -1.62 7.29 -9.58
N LEU A 44 -2.93 7.20 -9.84
CA LEU A 44 -3.65 8.20 -10.65
C LEU A 44 -3.70 9.55 -9.93
N ALA A 45 -3.99 9.54 -8.64
CA ALA A 45 -4.02 10.77 -7.83
C ALA A 45 -2.66 11.46 -7.74
N LEU A 46 -1.57 10.70 -7.84
CA LEU A 46 -0.19 11.21 -7.79
C LEU A 46 0.44 11.42 -9.16
N ALA A 47 -0.29 11.19 -10.25
CA ALA A 47 0.19 11.41 -11.60
C ALA A 47 0.68 12.85 -11.80
N GLY A 48 1.87 12.99 -12.40
CA GLY A 48 2.55 14.28 -12.58
C GLY A 48 3.34 14.77 -11.37
N THR A 49 3.43 13.98 -10.29
CA THR A 49 4.35 14.22 -9.16
C THR A 49 5.58 13.32 -9.26
N GLU A 50 6.62 13.59 -8.47
CA GLU A 50 7.81 12.73 -8.37
C GLU A 50 7.61 11.52 -7.43
N VAL A 51 6.41 11.36 -6.86
CA VAL A 51 6.15 10.31 -5.87
C VAL A 51 6.03 8.96 -6.56
N ARG A 52 6.75 7.96 -6.03
CA ARG A 52 6.70 6.57 -6.50
C ARG A 52 5.79 5.75 -5.60
N VAL A 53 4.95 4.91 -6.19
CA VAL A 53 4.15 3.92 -5.46
C VAL A 53 4.75 2.54 -5.71
N ALA A 54 5.04 1.80 -4.64
CA ALA A 54 5.52 0.42 -4.74
C ALA A 54 4.68 -0.49 -3.85
N VAL A 55 4.38 -1.69 -4.37
CA VAL A 55 3.59 -2.69 -3.65
C VAL A 55 4.51 -3.75 -3.10
N CYS A 56 4.48 -3.91 -1.77
CA CYS A 56 5.18 -4.97 -1.05
C CYS A 56 4.29 -6.21 -0.99
N ASP A 57 4.82 -7.34 -1.44
CA ASP A 57 4.17 -8.62 -1.19
C ASP A 57 4.17 -8.94 0.31
N ILE A 58 3.25 -9.80 0.75
CA ILE A 58 3.20 -10.29 2.14
C ILE A 58 3.69 -11.73 2.21
N ASP A 59 4.31 -12.09 3.33
CA ASP A 59 4.54 -13.50 3.66
C ASP A 59 3.18 -14.19 3.87
N PRO A 60 2.89 -15.32 3.20
CA PRO A 60 1.67 -16.09 3.44
C PRO A 60 1.44 -16.46 4.91
N ALA A 61 2.51 -16.60 5.71
CA ALA A 61 2.44 -16.88 7.14
C ALA A 61 1.82 -15.75 7.96
N TRP A 62 1.69 -14.53 7.39
CA TRP A 62 0.98 -13.42 8.04
C TRP A 62 -0.54 -13.58 8.02
N LEU A 63 -1.08 -14.50 7.20
CA LEU A 63 -2.49 -14.83 7.22
C LEU A 63 -2.82 -15.64 8.48
N THR A 64 -3.80 -15.16 9.25
CA THR A 64 -4.30 -15.87 10.43
C THR A 64 -4.91 -17.21 10.05
N ALA A 65 -4.92 -18.19 10.97
CA ALA A 65 -5.56 -19.49 10.75
C ALA A 65 -7.06 -19.40 10.38
N SER A 66 -7.75 -18.32 10.78
CA SER A 66 -9.14 -18.04 10.44
C SER A 66 -9.33 -17.34 9.09
N ALA A 67 -8.24 -17.03 8.38
CA ALA A 67 -8.33 -16.38 7.08
C ALA A 67 -9.01 -17.31 6.08
N SER A 68 -9.86 -16.74 5.21
CA SER A 68 -10.47 -17.49 4.13
C SER A 68 -9.39 -18.16 3.27
N PRO A 69 -9.59 -19.40 2.78
CA PRO A 69 -8.70 -20.04 1.82
C PRO A 69 -8.48 -19.20 0.54
N ARG A 70 -9.41 -18.27 0.25
CA ARG A 70 -9.33 -17.36 -0.90
C ARG A 70 -8.52 -16.08 -0.61
N ALA A 71 -8.16 -15.80 0.63
CA ALA A 71 -7.53 -14.54 1.03
C ALA A 71 -6.19 -14.33 0.30
N GLY A 72 -5.32 -15.35 0.26
CA GLY A 72 -4.04 -15.25 -0.46
C GLY A 72 -4.23 -14.95 -1.95
N GLY A 73 -5.16 -15.66 -2.60
CA GLY A 73 -5.48 -15.42 -4.01
C GLY A 73 -6.01 -14.01 -4.28
N PHE A 74 -6.86 -13.50 -3.38
CA PHE A 74 -7.36 -12.12 -3.46
C PHE A 74 -6.23 -11.09 -3.34
N LEU A 75 -5.35 -11.22 -2.33
CA LEU A 75 -4.24 -10.28 -2.10
C LEU A 75 -3.20 -10.32 -3.23
N ASN A 76 -2.92 -11.51 -3.77
CA ASN A 76 -2.08 -11.66 -4.96
C ASN A 76 -2.75 -10.98 -6.18
N GLY A 77 -4.05 -11.21 -6.37
CA GLY A 77 -4.85 -10.55 -7.40
C GLY A 77 -4.75 -9.03 -7.36
N VAL A 78 -4.98 -8.42 -6.18
CA VAL A 78 -4.85 -6.97 -5.96
C VAL A 78 -3.46 -6.46 -6.33
N THR A 79 -2.41 -7.19 -5.96
CA THR A 79 -1.03 -6.79 -6.24
C THR A 79 -0.71 -6.88 -7.71
N HIS A 80 -1.11 -7.99 -8.36
CA HIS A 80 -0.81 -8.22 -9.76
C HIS A 80 -1.58 -7.25 -10.67
N SER A 81 -2.87 -7.03 -10.42
CA SER A 81 -3.69 -6.11 -11.22
C SER A 81 -3.21 -4.66 -11.10
N ALA A 82 -2.82 -4.22 -9.88
CA ALA A 82 -2.29 -2.88 -9.71
C ALA A 82 -0.92 -2.70 -10.39
N ARG A 83 -0.05 -3.71 -10.33
CA ARG A 83 1.24 -3.71 -11.02
C ARG A 83 1.06 -3.66 -12.54
N ASP A 84 0.11 -4.41 -13.09
CA ASP A 84 -0.15 -4.46 -14.54
C ASP A 84 -0.70 -3.13 -15.07
N VAL A 85 -1.75 -2.60 -14.43
CA VAL A 85 -2.43 -1.37 -14.88
C VAL A 85 -1.53 -0.13 -14.75
N HIS A 86 -0.69 -0.06 -13.71
CA HIS A 86 0.09 1.16 -13.39
C HIS A 86 1.61 0.98 -13.50
N ARG A 87 2.09 -0.16 -14.04
CA ARG A 87 3.53 -0.53 -14.13
C ARG A 87 4.27 -0.36 -12.79
N LEU A 88 3.63 -0.69 -11.67
CA LEU A 88 4.23 -0.54 -10.34
C LEU A 88 5.38 -1.53 -10.14
N SER A 89 6.45 -1.09 -9.45
CA SER A 89 7.57 -1.97 -9.10
C SER A 89 7.18 -2.95 -8.00
N ALA A 90 7.66 -4.19 -8.13
CA ALA A 90 7.57 -5.20 -7.07
C ALA A 90 8.73 -5.05 -6.08
N VAL A 91 8.44 -5.05 -4.79
CA VAL A 91 9.44 -5.14 -3.72
C VAL A 91 9.11 -6.38 -2.89
N ALA A 92 10.10 -7.26 -2.70
CA ALA A 92 9.93 -8.40 -1.82
C ALA A 92 9.72 -7.90 -0.38
N GLY A 93 8.66 -8.37 0.28
CA GLY A 93 8.52 -8.22 1.72
C GLY A 93 9.63 -8.99 2.42
N ALA A 94 10.24 -8.38 3.43
CA ALA A 94 11.29 -8.99 4.25
C ALA A 94 10.71 -10.02 5.24
#